data_AF-A0A7V8F4D2-F1
#
_entry.id   AF-A0A7V8F4D2-F1
#
_cell.length_a   1.000
_cell.length_b   1.000
_cell.length_c   1.000
_cell.angle_alpha   90.00
_cell.angle_beta   90.00
_cell.angle_gamma   90.00
#
_symmetry.space_group_name_H-M   'P 1'
#
loop_
_entity.id
_entity.type
_entity.pdbx_description
1 polymer ?
#
loop_
_entity_poly.entity_id
_entity_poly.type
_entity_poly.pdbx_seq_one_letter_code
_entity_poly.pdbx_strand_id
1 'polypeptide(L)'
;MDSSHMEFAELEHQLLVGNQTDRDWSLWYRQAEVLVGGDLDGDGDENGYSIDEAYDFFRARKTPAEYVSVVRARPNFVVRAHT
;
A
#
# COMPACT_ATOMS: atom_id res chain seq x y z
N MET A 1 38.81 -17.91 -2.56
CA MET A 1 37.43 -18.06 -3.07
C MET A 1 36.59 -17.04 -2.33
N ASP A 2 35.96 -16.16 -3.11
CA ASP A 2 35.49 -14.82 -2.77
C ASP A 2 34.08 -14.86 -2.15
N SER A 3 33.92 -15.58 -1.05
CA SER A 3 32.61 -15.80 -0.42
C SER A 3 32.10 -14.61 0.39
N SER A 4 32.98 -13.68 0.78
CA SER A 4 32.62 -12.53 1.62
C SER A 4 31.93 -11.39 0.85
N HIS A 5 32.17 -11.25 -0.46
CA HIS A 5 31.58 -10.15 -1.26
C HIS A 5 30.18 -10.48 -1.78
N MET A 6 29.88 -11.75 -2.09
CA MET A 6 28.54 -12.15 -2.54
C MET A 6 27.50 -12.01 -1.41
N GLU A 7 27.86 -12.42 -0.19
CA GLU A 7 26.96 -12.32 0.97
C GLU A 7 26.63 -10.85 1.31
N PHE A 8 27.59 -9.94 1.14
CA PHE A 8 27.38 -8.51 1.38
C PHE A 8 26.52 -7.85 0.28
N ALA A 9 26.72 -8.22 -0.99
CA ALA A 9 25.92 -7.71 -2.11
C ALA A 9 24.46 -8.18 -2.04
N GLU A 10 24.21 -9.43 -1.62
CA GLU A 10 22.85 -9.95 -1.43
C GLU A 10 22.13 -9.24 -0.26
N LEU A 11 22.85 -8.94 0.82
CA LEU A 11 22.31 -8.25 1.99
C LEU A 11 22.01 -6.78 1.69
N GLU A 12 22.91 -6.09 0.98
CA GLU A 12 22.72 -4.71 0.53
C GLU A 12 21.57 -4.62 -0.49
N HIS A 13 21.46 -5.59 -1.40
CA HIS A 13 20.34 -5.69 -2.34
C HIS A 13 19.00 -5.93 -1.62
N GLN A 14 18.95 -6.81 -0.61
CA GLN A 14 17.74 -7.03 0.19
C GLN A 14 17.33 -5.79 0.99
N LEU A 15 18.30 -5.07 1.57
CA LEU A 15 18.05 -3.82 2.29
C LEU A 15 17.58 -2.69 1.36
N LEU A 16 18.15 -2.60 0.15
CA LEU A 16 17.77 -1.61 -0.86
C LEU A 16 16.38 -1.91 -1.46
N VAL A 17 16.11 -3.18 -1.81
CA VAL A 17 14.82 -3.61 -2.37
C VAL A 17 13.70 -3.54 -1.34
N GLY A 18 13.98 -3.88 -0.07
CA GLY A 18 13.05 -3.69 1.05
C GLY A 18 12.69 -2.21 1.20
N ASN A 19 13.70 -1.33 1.25
CA ASN A 19 13.49 0.12 1.30
C ASN A 19 12.73 0.67 0.09
N GLN A 20 12.93 0.12 -1.10
CA GLN A 20 12.23 0.57 -2.30
C GLN A 20 10.75 0.17 -2.25
N THR A 21 10.45 -1.07 -1.83
CA THR A 21 9.06 -1.53 -1.69
C THR A 21 8.30 -0.72 -0.65
N ASP A 22 8.93 -0.39 0.48
CA ASP A 22 8.31 0.42 1.54
C ASP A 22 8.08 1.87 1.09
N ARG A 23 9.01 2.44 0.30
CA ARG A 23 8.84 3.76 -0.31
C ARG A 23 7.71 3.76 -1.34
N ASP A 24 7.66 2.75 -2.21
CA ASP A 24 6.63 2.62 -3.24
C ASP A 24 5.26 2.43 -2.59
N TRP A 25 5.17 1.61 -1.56
CA TRP A 25 3.96 1.45 -0.74
C TRP A 25 3.56 2.78 -0.11
N SER A 26 4.49 3.50 0.53
CA SER A 26 4.20 4.78 1.18
C SER A 26 3.66 5.84 0.20
N LEU A 27 4.21 5.89 -1.02
CA LEU A 27 3.75 6.79 -2.08
C LEU A 27 2.36 6.39 -2.59
N TRP A 28 2.15 5.10 -2.83
CA TRP A 28 0.87 4.55 -3.27
C TRP A 28 -0.22 4.82 -2.23
N TYR A 29 0.07 4.53 -0.97
CA TYR A 29 -0.82 4.68 0.18
C TYR A 29 -1.29 6.13 0.33
N ARG A 30 -0.36 7.09 0.34
CA ARG A 30 -0.70 8.52 0.41
C ARG A 30 -1.55 9.00 -0.77
N GLN A 31 -1.28 8.50 -1.98
CA GLN A 31 -2.11 8.85 -3.14
C GLN A 31 -3.52 8.29 -3.01
N ALA A 32 -3.66 7.05 -2.52
CA ALA A 32 -4.95 6.44 -2.28
C ALA A 32 -5.74 7.17 -1.18
N GLU A 33 -5.10 7.62 -0.09
CA GLU A 33 -5.74 8.46 0.95
C GLU A 33 -6.30 9.77 0.37
N VAL A 34 -5.51 10.49 -0.45
CA VAL A 34 -5.96 11.72 -1.11
C VAL A 34 -7.16 11.45 -2.02
N LEU A 35 -7.15 10.35 -2.77
CA LEU A 35 -8.22 9.99 -3.70
C LEU A 35 -9.49 9.51 -2.99
N VAL A 36 -9.35 8.74 -1.90
CA VAL A 36 -10.47 8.31 -1.06
C VAL A 36 -11.07 9.54 -0.39
N GLY A 37 -10.23 10.46 0.09
CA GLY A 37 -10.61 11.69 0.81
C GLY A 37 -10.48 11.57 2.33
N GLY A 38 -9.70 10.61 2.82
CA GLY A 38 -9.49 10.32 4.24
C GLY A 38 -8.49 9.19 4.44
N ASP A 39 -8.34 8.77 5.69
CA ASP A 39 -7.37 7.74 6.05
C ASP A 39 -7.80 6.36 5.53
N LEU A 40 -6.82 5.53 5.21
CA LEU A 40 -7.01 4.15 4.76
C LEU A 40 -6.99 3.13 5.91
N ASP A 41 -7.26 3.58 7.14
CA ASP A 41 -7.35 2.76 8.34
C ASP A 41 -8.78 2.27 8.64
N GLY A 42 -9.66 2.36 7.63
CA GLY A 42 -11.04 1.89 7.72
C GLY A 42 -11.15 0.41 8.03
N ASP A 43 -12.32 0.03 8.55
CA ASP A 43 -12.70 -1.36 8.72
C ASP A 43 -13.40 -1.84 7.44
N GLY A 44 -13.00 -3.01 6.92
CA GLY A 44 -13.55 -3.53 5.66
C GLY A 44 -15.06 -3.79 5.70
N ASP A 45 -15.58 -4.20 6.85
CA ASP A 45 -16.98 -4.51 7.06
C ASP A 45 -17.79 -3.23 7.35
N GLU A 46 -17.24 -2.27 8.10
CA GLU A 46 -17.91 -1.01 8.46
C GLU A 46 -17.83 0.05 7.35
N ASN A 47 -16.62 0.27 6.81
CA ASN A 47 -16.29 1.38 5.91
C ASN A 47 -16.16 0.97 4.44
N GLY A 48 -16.17 -0.33 4.15
CA GLY A 48 -16.02 -0.84 2.79
C GLY A 48 -14.59 -0.72 2.24
N TYR A 49 -13.59 -0.44 3.08
CA TYR A 49 -12.17 -0.42 2.73
C TYR A 49 -11.31 -0.71 3.95
N SER A 50 -10.11 -1.28 3.75
CA SER A 50 -9.13 -1.50 4.83
C SER A 50 -7.70 -1.36 4.32
N ILE A 51 -6.75 -1.18 5.26
CA ILE A 51 -5.33 -1.10 4.92
C ILE A 51 -4.79 -2.41 4.33
N ASP A 52 -5.28 -3.55 4.82
CA ASP A 52 -4.88 -4.88 4.32
C ASP A 52 -5.31 -5.06 2.87
N GLU A 53 -6.54 -4.67 2.54
CA GLU A 53 -7.03 -4.71 1.17
C GLU A 53 -6.26 -3.72 0.28
N ALA A 54 -6.00 -2.50 0.76
CA ALA A 54 -5.20 -1.53 0.05
C ALA A 54 -3.80 -2.09 -0.28
N TYR A 55 -3.21 -2.83 0.66
CA TYR A 55 -1.93 -3.50 0.45
C TYR A 55 -2.03 -4.64 -0.58
N ASP A 56 -3.11 -5.42 -0.59
CA ASP A 56 -3.35 -6.44 -1.61
C ASP A 56 -3.44 -5.83 -3.02
N PHE A 57 -4.12 -4.70 -3.17
CA PHE A 57 -4.18 -3.97 -4.45
C PHE A 57 -2.80 -3.47 -4.89
N PHE A 58 -2.01 -2.93 -3.95
CA PHE A 58 -0.63 -2.54 -4.22
C PHE A 58 0.22 -3.73 -4.69
N ARG A 59 0.14 -4.87 -3.99
CA ARG A 59 0.84 -6.11 -4.36
C ARG A 59 0.40 -6.67 -5.71
N ALA A 60 -0.87 -6.47 -6.08
CA ALA A 60 -1.42 -6.79 -7.40
C ALA A 60 -1.02 -5.77 -8.49
N ARG A 61 -0.19 -4.76 -8.18
CA ARG A 61 0.23 -3.67 -9.07
C ARG A 61 -0.93 -2.86 -9.63
N LYS A 62 -2.02 -2.76 -8.88
CA LYS A 62 -3.15 -1.87 -9.20
C LYS A 62 -2.78 -0.44 -8.86
N THR A 63 -3.31 0.50 -9.64
CA THR A 63 -3.15 1.92 -9.35
C THR A 63 -4.02 2.33 -8.16
N PRO A 64 -3.65 3.39 -7.42
CA PRO A 64 -4.51 3.96 -6.37
C PRO A 64 -5.92 4.29 -6.89
N ALA A 65 -6.02 4.79 -8.12
CA ALA A 65 -7.30 5.13 -8.75
C ALA A 65 -8.19 3.90 -9.01
N GLU A 66 -7.61 2.76 -9.45
CA GLU A 66 -8.35 1.51 -9.60
C GLU A 66 -8.89 1.02 -8.25
N TYR A 67 -8.06 1.05 -7.20
CA TYR A 67 -8.49 0.70 -5.84
C TYR A 67 -9.65 1.60 -5.37
N VAL A 68 -9.47 2.93 -5.45
CA VAL A 68 -10.49 3.91 -5.05
C VAL A 68 -11.80 3.69 -5.80
N SER A 69 -11.74 3.39 -7.10
CA SER A 69 -12.93 3.09 -7.89
C SER A 69 -13.68 1.85 -7.40
N VAL A 70 -12.96 0.83 -6.92
CA VAL A 70 -13.57 -0.39 -6.38
C VAL A 70 -14.23 -0.12 -5.04
N VAL A 71 -13.51 0.50 -4.10
CA VAL A 71 -14.07 0.73 -2.75
C VAL A 71 -15.23 1.72 -2.78
N ARG A 72 -15.17 2.77 -3.62
CA ARG A 72 -16.27 3.73 -3.79
C ARG A 72 -17.54 3.14 -4.40
N ALA A 73 -17.44 2.02 -5.09
CA ALA A 73 -18.59 1.32 -5.65
C ALA A 73 -19.35 0.48 -4.61
N ARG A 74 -18.83 0.37 -3.38
CA ARG A 74 -19.42 -0.47 -2.33
C ARG A 74 -20.55 0.23 -1.59
N PRO A 75 -21.58 -0.51 -1.16
CA PRO A 75 -22.74 0.07 -0.48
C PRO A 75 -22.41 0.59 0.92
N ASN A 76 -21.38 0.06 1.59
CA ASN A 76 -20.92 0.47 2.91
C ASN A 76 -19.76 1.47 2.85
N PHE A 77 -19.44 2.04 1.68
CA PHE A 77 -18.33 2.98 1.56
C PHE A 77 -18.58 4.26 2.38
N VAL A 78 -17.80 4.44 3.44
CA VAL A 78 -17.88 5.62 4.32
C VAL A 78 -16.46 6.06 4.69
N VAL A 79 -16.08 7.26 4.26
CA VAL A 79 -14.77 7.86 4.57
C VAL A 79 -14.71 8.30 6.02
N ARG A 80 -13.71 7.83 6.77
CA ARG A 80 -13.34 8.44 8.05
C ARG A 80 -12.43 9.65 7.80
N ALA A 81 -12.89 10.82 8.25
CA ALA A 81 -12.08 12.03 8.24
C ALA A 81 -11.26 12.13 9.53
N HIS A 82 -10.02 12.59 9.42
CA HIS A 82 -9.20 12.99 10.57
C HIS A 82 -9.99 13.97 11.46
N THR A 83 -10.06 13.67 12.77
CA THR A 83 -10.50 14.61 13.80
C THR A 83 -9.31 15.39 14.35
#